data_AF-A5KNB3-F1
#
_entry.id   AF-A5KNB3-F1
#
_cell.length_a   1.000
_cell.length_b   1.000
_cell.length_c   1.000
_cell.angle_alpha   90.00
_cell.angle_beta   90.00
_cell.angle_gamma   90.00
#
_symmetry.space_group_name_H-M   'P 1'
#
loop_
_entity.id
_entity.type
_entity.pdbx_description
1 polymer ?
#
loop_
_entity_poly.entity_id
_entity_poly.type
_entity_poly.pdbx_seq_one_letter_code
_entity_poly.pdbx_strand_id
1 'polypeptide(L)'
;MLKEKGIAVFFEDENINTLTMDGELLLVVLSSVAEQEVENISSNVKKGLKMKMQRGELVGFQGCLGYDYHKDTKSISVNEKEAEIVRYIFNRYIEGAGCTVIANELENLGYKTKYGSSRWVQSTVIGIIKNEKYKGDLLLGKTFTVDPISKRRLENFGEEDKFYIRDHHEAIISEQTLYQ
;
A
#
# COMPACT_ATOMS: atom_id res chain seq x y z
N MET A 1 18.93 13.28 -30.61
CA MET A 1 18.03 12.09 -30.74
C MET A 1 17.31 12.14 -32.10
N LEU A 2 17.16 11.01 -32.81
CA LEU A 2 16.50 10.76 -34.13
C LEU A 2 16.48 11.87 -35.20
N LYS A 3 15.86 13.03 -34.95
CA LYS A 3 15.82 14.19 -35.86
C LYS A 3 17.21 14.71 -36.25
N GLU A 4 18.14 14.78 -35.31
CA GLU A 4 19.55 15.15 -35.59
C GLU A 4 20.25 14.17 -36.53
N LYS A 5 19.68 12.97 -36.70
CA LYS A 5 20.11 11.94 -37.64
C LYS A 5 19.24 11.89 -38.90
N GLY A 6 18.33 12.85 -39.09
CA GLY A 6 17.40 12.92 -40.22
C GLY A 6 16.29 11.85 -40.21
N ILE A 7 16.04 11.23 -39.05
CA ILE A 7 15.05 10.14 -38.93
C ILE A 7 13.71 10.73 -38.48
N ALA A 8 12.67 10.54 -39.31
CA ALA A 8 11.30 10.92 -38.99
C ALA A 8 10.61 9.86 -38.13
N VAL A 9 9.87 10.32 -37.11
CA VAL A 9 8.80 9.55 -36.48
C VAL A 9 7.48 10.08 -37.03
N PHE A 10 6.67 9.18 -37.58
CA PHE A 10 5.34 9.48 -38.10
C PHE A 10 4.29 8.81 -37.22
N PHE A 11 3.37 9.60 -36.68
CA PHE A 11 2.23 9.10 -35.91
C PHE A 11 1.03 9.05 -36.85
N GLU A 12 0.56 7.84 -37.17
CA GLU A 12 -0.46 7.60 -38.20
C GLU A 12 -1.85 8.09 -37.77
N ASP A 13 -2.23 7.81 -36.52
CA ASP A 13 -3.54 8.18 -35.97
C ASP A 13 -3.72 9.71 -35.88
N GLU A 14 -2.67 10.42 -35.49
CA GLU A 14 -2.66 11.88 -35.35
C GLU A 14 -2.18 12.59 -36.63
N ASN A 15 -1.73 11.84 -37.64
CA ASN A 15 -1.13 12.33 -38.89
C ASN A 15 0.03 13.34 -38.65
N ILE A 16 0.90 13.05 -37.68
CA ILE A 16 2.00 13.93 -37.25
C ILE A 16 3.32 13.45 -37.83
N ASN A 17 4.03 14.33 -38.54
CA ASN A 17 5.42 14.11 -38.93
C ASN A 17 6.37 14.98 -38.09
N THR A 18 7.21 14.34 -37.29
CA THR A 18 8.16 15.02 -36.39
C THR A 18 9.30 15.78 -37.09
N LEU A 19 9.45 15.68 -38.41
CA LEU A 19 10.40 16.51 -39.17
C LEU A 19 9.83 17.88 -39.55
N THR A 20 8.51 18.11 -39.45
CA THR A 20 7.90 19.42 -39.72
C THR A 20 7.82 20.26 -38.44
N MET A 21 7.95 21.58 -38.57
CA MET A 21 7.81 22.48 -37.42
C MET A 21 6.42 22.38 -36.78
N ASP A 22 5.37 22.29 -37.60
CA ASP A 22 3.99 22.14 -37.13
C ASP A 22 3.78 20.81 -36.40
N GLY A 23 4.42 19.73 -36.87
CA GLY A 23 4.34 18.41 -36.23
C GLY A 23 5.05 18.37 -34.88
N GLU A 24 6.19 19.05 -34.73
CA GLU A 24 6.86 19.19 -33.43
C GLU A 24 6.05 20.02 -32.44
N LEU A 25 5.52 21.16 -32.89
CA LEU A 25 4.68 22.00 -32.05
C LEU A 25 3.43 21.23 -31.57
N LEU A 26 2.78 20.51 -32.48
CA LEU A 26 1.61 19.69 -32.15
C LEU A 26 1.98 18.58 -31.15
N LEU A 27 3.11 17.90 -31.33
CA LEU A 27 3.57 16.86 -30.39
C LEU A 27 3.84 17.42 -28.99
N VAL A 28 4.48 18.59 -28.90
CA VAL A 28 4.71 19.26 -27.61
C VAL A 28 3.39 19.62 -26.95
N VAL A 29 2.44 20.21 -27.69
CA VAL A 29 1.11 20.55 -27.16
C VAL A 29 0.38 19.30 -26.68
N LEU A 30 0.36 18.23 -27.47
CA LEU A 30 -0.29 16.96 -27.09
C LEU A 30 0.35 16.34 -25.85
N SER A 31 1.68 16.38 -25.76
CA SER A 31 2.42 15.89 -24.60
C SER A 31 2.06 16.68 -23.34
N SER A 32 2.01 18.02 -23.42
CA SER A 32 1.61 18.88 -22.30
C SER A 32 0.15 18.65 -21.88
N VAL A 33 -0.75 18.42 -22.83
CA VAL A 33 -2.16 18.08 -22.52
C VAL A 33 -2.23 16.73 -21.81
N ALA A 34 -1.53 15.72 -22.30
CA ALA A 34 -1.50 14.39 -21.68
C ALA A 34 -0.90 14.43 -20.26
N GLU A 35 0.18 15.18 -20.04
CA GLU A 35 0.76 15.40 -18.72
C GLU A 35 -0.25 16.06 -17.76
N GLN A 36 -0.93 17.12 -18.22
CA GLN A 36 -1.94 17.82 -17.44
C GLN A 36 -3.13 16.91 -17.07
N GLU A 37 -3.57 16.03 -17.98
CA GLU A 37 -4.61 15.05 -17.70
C GLU A 37 -4.18 14.04 -16.63
N VAL A 38 -2.94 13.54 -16.70
CA VAL A 38 -2.39 12.62 -15.69
C VAL A 38 -2.37 13.28 -14.31
N GLU A 39 -1.97 14.55 -14.22
CA GLU A 39 -2.01 15.31 -12.97
C GLU A 39 -3.43 15.50 -12.45
N ASN A 40 -4.36 15.89 -13.32
CA ASN A 40 -5.77 16.10 -12.97
C ASN A 40 -6.42 14.81 -12.44
N ILE A 41 -6.20 13.68 -13.12
CA ILE A 41 -6.66 12.36 -12.67
C ILE A 41 -6.06 12.04 -11.30
N SER A 42 -4.75 12.26 -11.12
CA SER A 42 -4.11 12.01 -9.83
C SER A 42 -4.70 12.84 -8.70
N SER A 43 -4.92 14.14 -8.94
CA SER A 43 -5.54 15.05 -7.97
C SER A 43 -6.94 14.58 -7.57
N ASN A 44 -7.76 14.20 -8.55
CA ASN A 44 -9.10 13.66 -8.30
C ASN A 44 -9.08 12.35 -7.50
N VAL A 45 -8.18 11.42 -7.84
CA VAL A 45 -8.00 10.17 -7.10
C VAL A 45 -7.55 10.44 -5.67
N LYS A 46 -6.55 11.31 -5.46
CA LYS A 46 -6.07 11.71 -4.12
C LYS A 46 -7.20 12.30 -3.29
N LYS A 47 -7.99 13.21 -3.84
CA LYS A 47 -9.15 13.81 -3.19
C LYS A 47 -10.19 12.76 -2.79
N GLY A 48 -10.53 11.85 -3.70
CA GLY A 48 -11.48 10.76 -3.42
C GLY A 48 -10.98 9.80 -2.33
N LEU A 49 -9.69 9.46 -2.34
CA LEU A 49 -9.07 8.64 -1.30
C LEU A 49 -9.08 9.37 0.05
N LYS A 50 -8.75 10.66 0.10
CA LYS A 50 -8.81 11.49 1.31
C LYS A 50 -10.20 11.50 1.93
N MET A 51 -11.24 11.69 1.12
CA MET A 51 -12.63 11.65 1.59
C MET A 51 -13.02 10.29 2.18
N LYS A 52 -12.57 9.18 1.58
CA LYS A 52 -12.81 7.83 2.12
C LYS A 52 -12.08 7.62 3.45
N MET A 53 -10.82 8.03 3.53
CA MET A 53 -10.04 7.93 4.76
C MET A 53 -10.63 8.76 5.90
N GLN A 54 -11.14 9.96 5.61
CA GLN A 54 -11.86 10.81 6.57
C GLN A 54 -13.12 10.15 7.13
N ARG A 55 -13.83 9.34 6.31
CA ARG A 55 -14.99 8.56 6.75
C ARG A 55 -14.62 7.27 7.47
N GLY A 56 -13.33 6.98 7.63
CA GLY A 56 -12.84 5.74 8.22
C GLY A 56 -13.06 4.50 7.37
N GLU A 57 -13.29 4.65 6.06
CA GLU A 57 -13.38 3.50 5.16
C GLU A 57 -12.01 2.83 5.03
N LEU A 58 -11.99 1.49 5.06
CA LEU A 58 -10.77 0.73 4.79
C LEU A 58 -10.34 0.93 3.33
N VAL A 59 -9.24 1.65 3.13
CA VAL A 59 -8.67 1.96 1.82
C VAL A 59 -7.34 1.22 1.64
N GLY A 60 -7.26 0.39 0.60
CA GLY A 60 -6.04 -0.33 0.25
C GLY A 60 -5.70 -1.42 1.28
N PHE A 61 -6.22 -2.62 1.07
CA PHE A 61 -5.91 -3.79 1.90
C PHE A 61 -5.04 -4.78 1.12
N GLN A 62 -3.76 -4.90 1.50
CA GLN A 62 -2.78 -5.81 0.89
C GLN A 62 -2.60 -7.08 1.71
N GLY A 63 -3.69 -7.58 2.32
CA GLY A 63 -3.66 -8.72 3.22
C GLY A 63 -3.20 -8.36 4.64
N CYS A 64 -3.69 -9.12 5.62
CA CYS A 64 -3.26 -9.05 7.02
C CYS A 64 -3.45 -10.46 7.59
N LEU A 65 -2.36 -11.11 8.03
CA LEU A 65 -2.46 -12.44 8.66
C LEU A 65 -3.40 -12.35 9.85
N GLY A 66 -4.32 -13.29 10.02
CA GLY A 66 -5.30 -13.26 11.11
C GLY A 66 -6.64 -12.64 10.71
N TYR A 67 -6.74 -12.02 9.52
CA TYR A 67 -7.98 -11.39 9.04
C TYR A 67 -8.35 -11.82 7.62
N ASP A 68 -9.65 -11.98 7.40
CA ASP A 68 -10.24 -12.14 6.08
C ASP A 68 -10.84 -10.81 5.61
N TYR A 69 -10.71 -10.51 4.32
CA TYR A 69 -11.19 -9.27 3.72
C TYR A 69 -12.43 -9.51 2.86
N HIS A 70 -13.50 -8.79 3.20
CA HIS A 70 -14.79 -8.85 2.53
C HIS A 70 -14.89 -7.72 1.52
N LYS A 71 -14.82 -8.07 0.23
CA LYS A 71 -14.77 -7.06 -0.86
C LYS A 71 -16.05 -6.23 -0.97
N ASP A 72 -17.20 -6.83 -0.67
CA ASP A 72 -18.51 -6.20 -0.84
C ASP A 72 -18.74 -5.09 0.19
N THR A 73 -18.41 -5.37 1.45
CA THR A 73 -18.53 -4.45 2.58
C THR A 73 -17.27 -3.61 2.81
N LYS A 74 -16.15 -4.00 2.20
CA LYS A 74 -14.81 -3.45 2.46
C LYS A 74 -14.43 -3.53 3.94
N SER A 75 -14.87 -4.58 4.63
CA SER A 75 -14.56 -4.83 6.04
C SER A 75 -13.60 -6.01 6.19
N ILE A 76 -13.09 -6.18 7.41
CA ILE A 76 -12.28 -7.33 7.79
C ILE A 76 -12.89 -8.03 8.99
N SER A 77 -12.76 -9.36 9.05
CA SER A 77 -13.17 -10.19 10.19
C SER A 77 -12.04 -11.11 10.61
N VAL A 78 -12.03 -11.50 11.88
CA VAL A 78 -11.00 -12.41 12.41
C VAL A 78 -11.10 -13.78 11.71
N ASN A 79 -9.96 -14.29 11.30
CA ASN A 79 -9.77 -15.67 10.89
C ASN A 79 -9.06 -16.40 12.04
N GLU A 80 -9.81 -17.14 12.86
CA GLU A 80 -9.28 -17.71 14.11
C GLU A 80 -8.04 -18.60 13.90
N LYS A 81 -8.00 -19.37 12.81
CA LYS A 81 -6.85 -20.24 12.51
C LYS A 81 -5.58 -19.43 12.26
N GLU A 82 -5.68 -18.33 11.53
CA GLU A 82 -4.53 -17.44 11.32
C GLU A 82 -4.26 -16.56 12.55
N ALA A 83 -5.31 -16.21 13.31
CA ALA A 83 -5.21 -15.38 14.50
C ALA A 83 -4.43 -16.07 15.61
N GLU A 84 -4.49 -17.41 15.72
CA GLU A 84 -3.63 -18.20 16.62
C GLU A 84 -2.14 -17.92 16.37
N ILE A 85 -1.72 -17.83 15.10
CA ILE A 85 -0.33 -17.53 14.71
C ILE A 85 0.06 -16.13 15.18
N VAL A 86 -0.85 -15.17 15.00
CA VAL A 86 -0.64 -13.79 15.44
C VAL A 86 -0.51 -13.73 16.96
N ARG A 87 -1.43 -14.35 17.71
CA ARG A 87 -1.37 -14.43 19.18
C ARG A 87 -0.06 -15.06 19.65
N TYR A 88 0.38 -16.13 19.00
CA TYR A 88 1.69 -16.76 19.27
C TYR A 88 2.85 -15.77 19.10
N ILE A 89 2.89 -15.04 17.97
CA ILE A 89 3.93 -14.03 17.70
C ILE A 89 4.00 -12.97 18.82
N PHE A 90 2.85 -12.42 19.21
CA PHE A 90 2.79 -11.39 20.25
C PHE A 90 3.21 -11.96 21.61
N ASN A 91 2.73 -13.14 22.00
CA ASN A 91 3.13 -13.78 23.26
C ASN A 91 4.64 -14.00 23.34
N ARG A 92 5.25 -14.57 22.29
CA ARG A 92 6.69 -14.80 22.25
C ARG A 92 7.49 -13.50 22.31
N TYR A 93 7.00 -12.45 21.65
CA TYR A 93 7.64 -11.13 21.70
C TYR A 93 7.62 -10.53 23.11
N ILE A 94 6.49 -10.64 23.82
CA ILE A 94 6.34 -10.16 25.22
C ILE A 94 7.20 -10.96 26.18
N GLU A 95 7.38 -12.26 25.92
CA GLU A 95 8.33 -13.12 26.63
C GLU A 95 9.81 -12.77 26.33
N GLY A 96 10.08 -11.74 25.52
CA GLY A 96 11.41 -11.22 25.22
C GLY A 96 12.10 -11.91 24.04
N ALA A 97 11.41 -12.75 23.26
CA ALA A 97 12.01 -13.40 22.11
C ALA A 97 12.30 -12.38 20.99
N GLY A 98 13.52 -12.43 20.45
CA GLY A 98 13.88 -11.62 19.28
C GLY A 98 13.11 -12.06 18.03
N CYS A 99 12.76 -11.13 17.14
CA CYS A 99 11.91 -11.43 15.97
C CYS A 99 12.52 -12.48 15.01
N THR A 100 13.85 -12.63 14.96
CA THR A 100 14.51 -13.70 14.19
C THR A 100 14.27 -15.07 14.80
N VAL A 101 14.26 -15.17 16.13
CA VAL A 101 13.95 -16.40 16.85
C VAL A 101 12.49 -16.79 16.59
N ILE A 102 11.58 -15.83 16.73
CA ILE A 102 10.15 -16.05 16.44
C ILE A 102 9.94 -16.53 15.00
N ALA A 103 10.62 -15.92 14.03
CA ALA A 103 10.53 -16.36 12.63
C ALA A 103 10.93 -17.85 12.46
N ASN A 104 12.06 -18.26 13.06
CA ASN A 104 12.50 -19.65 13.01
C ASN A 104 11.55 -20.60 13.74
N GLU A 105 11.00 -20.19 14.90
CA GLU A 105 9.98 -20.95 15.63
C GLU A 105 8.76 -21.20 14.75
N LEU A 106 8.26 -20.17 14.05
CA LEU A 106 7.11 -20.30 13.15
C LEU A 106 7.37 -21.29 12.00
N GLU A 107 8.57 -21.27 11.41
CA GLU A 107 8.95 -22.25 10.38
C GLU A 107 8.98 -23.68 10.93
N ASN A 108 9.60 -23.87 12.11
CA ASN A 108 9.71 -25.18 12.77
C ASN A 108 8.34 -25.75 13.18
N LEU A 109 7.41 -24.87 13.57
CA LEU A 109 6.02 -25.23 13.88
C LEU A 109 5.18 -25.46 12.61
N GLY A 110 5.73 -25.19 11.43
CA GLY A 110 5.06 -25.43 10.15
C GLY A 110 4.03 -24.35 9.76
N TYR A 111 3.99 -23.23 10.48
CA TYR A 111 3.06 -22.14 10.21
C TYR A 111 3.35 -21.48 8.85
N LYS A 112 2.28 -21.05 8.18
CA LYS A 112 2.36 -20.33 6.91
C LYS A 112 2.09 -18.85 7.10
N THR A 113 2.77 -18.03 6.32
CA THR A 113 2.44 -16.61 6.17
C THR A 113 1.08 -16.43 5.48
N LYS A 114 0.53 -15.20 5.45
CA LYS A 114 -0.79 -14.90 4.85
C LYS A 114 -0.92 -15.40 3.40
N TYR A 115 0.18 -15.43 2.65
CA TYR A 115 0.20 -15.87 1.25
C TYR A 115 0.68 -17.33 1.07
N GLY A 116 0.72 -18.11 2.15
CA GLY A 116 1.03 -19.54 2.10
C GLY A 116 2.52 -19.90 2.10
N SER A 117 3.43 -18.92 2.15
CA SER A 117 4.87 -19.22 2.26
C SER A 117 5.17 -19.90 3.60
N SER A 118 5.94 -20.99 3.54
CA SER A 118 6.54 -21.67 4.69
C SER A 118 7.70 -20.89 5.29
N ARG A 119 8.32 -19.99 4.50
CA ARG A 119 9.46 -19.20 4.93
C ARG A 119 9.00 -17.97 5.70
N TRP A 120 9.57 -17.77 6.88
CA TRP A 120 9.40 -16.61 7.73
C TRP A 120 10.71 -15.83 7.80
N VAL A 121 10.58 -14.50 7.80
CA VAL A 121 11.71 -13.59 7.94
C VAL A 121 11.42 -12.59 9.04
N GLN A 122 12.48 -12.11 9.68
CA GLN A 122 12.40 -11.16 10.80
C GLN A 122 11.55 -9.92 10.45
N SER A 123 11.68 -9.39 9.23
CA SER A 123 10.93 -8.21 8.78
C SER A 123 9.42 -8.44 8.74
N THR A 124 8.96 -9.66 8.41
CA THR A 124 7.54 -10.02 8.45
C THR A 124 7.01 -10.00 9.87
N VAL A 125 7.77 -10.58 10.82
CA VAL A 125 7.41 -10.59 12.25
C VAL A 125 7.36 -9.16 12.81
N ILE A 126 8.37 -8.33 12.49
CA ILE A 126 8.38 -6.90 12.88
C ILE A 126 7.17 -6.16 12.30
N GLY A 127 6.84 -6.43 11.03
CA GLY A 127 5.68 -5.84 10.37
C GLY A 127 4.37 -6.21 11.07
N ILE A 128 4.23 -7.45 11.53
CA ILE A 128 3.08 -7.91 12.29
C ILE A 128 2.98 -7.18 13.63
N ILE A 129 4.07 -7.16 14.40
CA ILE A 129 4.10 -6.54 15.74
C ILE A 129 3.76 -5.04 15.67
N LYS A 130 4.24 -4.33 14.64
CA LYS A 130 4.01 -2.89 14.46
C LYS A 130 2.65 -2.52 13.85
N ASN A 131 1.87 -3.49 13.40
CA ASN A 131 0.63 -3.21 12.67
C ASN A 131 -0.53 -2.97 13.64
N GLU A 132 -1.04 -1.74 13.63
CA GLU A 132 -2.14 -1.27 14.48
C GLU A 132 -3.43 -2.09 14.33
N LYS A 133 -3.61 -2.78 13.19
CA LYS A 133 -4.79 -3.59 12.93
C LYS A 133 -4.95 -4.74 13.92
N TYR A 134 -3.86 -5.23 14.49
CA TYR A 134 -3.96 -6.33 15.45
C TYR A 134 -4.64 -5.94 16.76
N LYS A 135 -4.65 -4.66 17.11
CA LYS A 135 -5.42 -4.13 18.24
C LYS A 135 -6.77 -3.53 17.86
N GLY A 136 -7.25 -3.78 16.64
CA GLY A 136 -8.54 -3.29 16.15
C GLY A 136 -8.51 -1.88 15.54
N ASP A 137 -7.35 -1.21 15.54
CA ASP A 137 -7.22 0.16 15.04
C ASP A 137 -6.92 0.22 13.54
N LEU A 138 -7.17 1.38 12.92
CA LEU A 138 -6.87 1.62 11.52
C LEU A 138 -6.10 2.93 11.32
N LEU A 139 -4.89 2.84 10.76
CA LEU A 139 -4.12 3.99 10.33
C LEU A 139 -4.06 4.08 8.79
N LEU A 140 -4.62 5.15 8.25
CA LEU A 140 -4.67 5.45 6.82
C LEU A 140 -3.75 6.62 6.47
N GLY A 141 -3.39 6.73 5.19
CA GLY A 141 -2.50 7.79 4.72
C GLY A 141 -1.01 7.55 5.02
N LYS A 142 -0.60 6.30 5.28
CA LYS A 142 0.81 5.94 5.58
C LYS A 142 1.79 6.26 4.44
N THR A 143 1.31 6.37 3.21
CA THR A 143 2.09 6.69 2.02
C THR A 143 1.30 7.60 1.08
N PHE A 144 1.99 8.44 0.32
CA PHE A 144 1.38 9.36 -0.63
C PHE A 144 2.11 9.34 -1.99
N THR A 145 1.41 9.72 -3.05
CA THR A 145 1.99 9.77 -4.41
C THR A 145 2.67 11.12 -4.62
N VAL A 146 3.97 11.10 -4.87
CA VAL A 146 4.79 12.30 -5.12
C VAL A 146 4.78 12.67 -6.59
N ASP A 147 4.90 11.66 -7.46
CA ASP A 147 4.91 11.86 -8.91
C ASP A 147 3.83 10.96 -9.55
N PRO A 148 2.79 11.55 -10.17
CA PRO A 148 1.72 10.80 -10.82
C PRO A 148 2.13 10.21 -12.17
N ILE A 149 3.23 10.66 -12.79
CA ILE A 149 3.72 10.15 -14.07
C ILE A 149 4.49 8.85 -13.82
N SER A 150 5.55 8.88 -13.00
CA SER A 150 6.30 7.67 -12.62
C SER A 150 5.59 6.78 -11.61
N LYS A 151 4.45 7.23 -11.06
CA LYS A 151 3.71 6.59 -9.96
C LYS A 151 4.53 6.44 -8.68
N ARG A 152 5.60 7.23 -8.51
CA ARG A 152 6.45 7.18 -7.32
C ARG A 152 5.69 7.58 -6.06
N ARG A 153 5.83 6.76 -5.02
CA ARG A 153 5.22 6.96 -3.69
C ARG A 153 6.28 6.99 -2.61
N LEU A 154 6.04 7.77 -1.56
CA LEU A 154 6.87 7.83 -0.37
C LEU A 154 6.05 7.52 0.89
N GLU A 155 6.74 7.14 1.97
CA GLU A 155 6.17 7.11 3.31
C GLU A 155 5.79 8.53 3.76
N ASN A 156 4.73 8.63 4.55
CA ASN A 156 4.20 9.89 5.04
C ASN A 156 4.65 10.14 6.50
N PHE A 157 5.61 11.05 6.65
CA PHE A 157 6.16 11.51 7.93
C PHE A 157 5.51 12.80 8.44
N GLY A 158 4.55 13.36 7.70
CA GLY A 158 3.81 14.58 8.07
C GLY A 158 3.54 15.51 6.88
N GLU A 159 3.93 15.10 5.67
CA GLU A 159 3.72 15.85 4.44
C GLU A 159 2.24 15.92 4.05
N GLU A 160 1.47 14.88 4.40
CA GLU A 160 0.03 14.76 4.12
C GLU A 160 -0.73 14.28 5.37
N ASP A 161 -2.04 14.47 5.39
CA ASP A 161 -2.87 14.04 6.50
C ASP A 161 -2.83 12.51 6.70
N LYS A 162 -2.75 12.10 7.97
CA LYS A 162 -2.95 10.71 8.41
C LYS A 162 -4.24 10.63 9.20
N PHE A 163 -4.99 9.54 9.00
CA PHE A 163 -6.26 9.31 9.68
C PHE A 163 -6.13 8.07 10.56
N TYR A 164 -6.30 8.27 11.87
CA TYR A 164 -6.25 7.20 12.86
C TYR A 164 -7.65 6.96 13.42
N ILE A 165 -8.20 5.78 13.20
CA ILE A 165 -9.49 5.36 13.70
C ILE A 165 -9.28 4.27 14.75
N ARG A 166 -9.81 4.50 15.96
CA ARG A 166 -9.80 3.51 17.04
C ARG A 166 -10.96 2.55 16.91
N ASP A 167 -10.79 1.32 17.38
CA ASP A 167 -11.86 0.32 17.48
C ASP A 167 -12.60 0.10 16.15
N HIS A 168 -11.87 0.16 15.04
CA HIS A 168 -12.43 0.07 13.68
C HIS A 168 -12.96 -1.34 13.37
N HIS A 169 -12.32 -2.37 13.92
CA HIS A 169 -12.67 -3.77 13.71
C HIS A 169 -12.32 -4.59 14.94
N GLU A 170 -12.81 -5.83 14.97
CA GLU A 170 -12.50 -6.77 16.04
C GLU A 170 -10.98 -6.98 16.17
N ALA A 171 -10.46 -6.79 17.38
CA ALA A 171 -9.04 -6.92 17.67
C ALA A 171 -8.65 -8.38 17.89
N ILE A 172 -7.51 -8.80 17.36
CA ILE A 172 -6.90 -10.10 17.70
C ILE A 172 -6.15 -9.98 19.04
N ILE A 173 -5.45 -8.89 19.27
CA ILE A 173 -4.63 -8.63 20.46
C ILE A 173 -5.31 -7.56 21.29
N SER A 174 -5.54 -7.84 22.58
CA SER A 174 -6.13 -6.86 23.47
C SER A 174 -5.12 -5.75 23.81
N GLU A 175 -5.63 -4.56 24.12
CA GLU A 175 -4.79 -3.40 24.44
C GLU A 175 -3.85 -3.66 25.64
N GLN A 176 -4.28 -4.49 26.59
CA GLN A 176 -3.48 -4.87 27.77
C GLN A 176 -2.21 -5.65 27.42
N THR A 177 -2.20 -6.37 26.30
CA THR A 177 -1.06 -7.19 25.85
C THR A 177 0.06 -6.33 25.24
N LEU A 178 -0.21 -5.08 24.85
CA LEU A 178 0.75 -4.22 24.15
C LEU A 178 1.58 -3.28 25.06
N TYR A 179 1.21 -3.14 26.32
CA TYR A 179 1.82 -2.17 27.26
C TYR A 179 2.55 -2.82 28.45
N GLN A 180 2.93 -4.09 28.33
CA GLN A 180 3.83 -4.80 29.28
C GLN A 180 5.23 -4.92 28.68
#